data_AF-A0A3A4AT40-F1
#
_entry.id   AF-A0A3A4AT40-F1
#
_cell.length_a   1.000
_cell.length_b   1.000
_cell.length_c   1.000
_cell.angle_alpha   90.00
_cell.angle_beta   90.00
_cell.angle_gamma   90.00
#
_symmetry.space_group_name_H-M   'P 1'
#
loop_
_entity.id
_entity.type
_entity.pdbx_description
1 polymer ?
#
loop_
_entity_poly.entity_id
_entity_poly.type
_entity_poly.pdbx_seq_one_letter_code
_entity_poly.pdbx_strand_id
1 'polypeptide(L)'
;MDALREQLAAHGLYVKAAAVRLDGDTARLRLGDQEVTATTEALIWDGHAHPAEQVEQVAKLLADAYTVHVLGWLKSACPGWRHHHDAGAYRATWLAPVPEQLRQAGFRAEVAAPNLVTFARELQEQHMIAHMNGH
;
A
#
# COMPACT_ATOMS: atom_id res chain seq x y z
N MET A 1 2.78 6.69 -20.70
CA MET A 1 1.78 6.70 -19.60
C MET A 1 1.22 5.31 -19.33
N ASP A 2 0.79 4.56 -20.34
CA ASP A 2 0.23 3.21 -20.13
C ASP A 2 1.25 2.20 -19.59
N ALA A 3 2.50 2.21 -20.08
CA ALA A 3 3.56 1.33 -19.57
C ALA A 3 3.83 1.51 -18.06
N LEU A 4 3.82 2.74 -17.52
CA LEU A 4 4.03 2.99 -16.09
C LEU A 4 2.86 2.47 -15.25
N ARG A 5 1.64 2.54 -15.78
CA ARG A 5 0.45 2.01 -15.12
C ARG A 5 0.43 0.49 -15.12
N GLU A 6 0.86 -0.13 -16.21
CA GLU A 6 1.02 -1.59 -16.30
C GLU A 6 2.09 -2.08 -15.31
N GLN A 7 3.22 -1.39 -15.21
CA GLN A 7 4.26 -1.72 -14.24
C GLN A 7 3.79 -1.51 -12.79
N LEU A 8 3.10 -0.41 -12.48
CA LEU A 8 2.48 -0.22 -11.17
C LEU A 8 1.44 -1.32 -10.86
N ALA A 9 0.63 -1.72 -11.84
CA ALA A 9 -0.32 -2.83 -11.67
C ALA A 9 0.40 -4.17 -11.41
N ALA A 10 1.58 -4.41 -12.01
CA ALA A 10 2.42 -5.56 -11.69
C ALA A 10 2.91 -5.57 -10.23
N HIS A 11 3.02 -4.39 -9.61
CA HIS A 11 3.27 -4.22 -8.18
C HIS A 11 1.99 -4.16 -7.32
N GLY A 12 0.81 -4.48 -7.88
CA GLY A 12 -0.47 -4.47 -7.18
C GLY A 12 -1.09 -3.09 -6.97
N LEU A 13 -0.60 -2.07 -7.70
CA LEU A 13 -1.00 -0.68 -7.60
C LEU A 13 -1.86 -0.23 -8.79
N TYR A 14 -3.18 -0.27 -8.60
CA TYR A 14 -4.14 0.15 -9.61
C TYR A 14 -4.44 1.64 -9.49
N VAL A 15 -3.83 2.45 -10.36
CA VAL A 15 -3.93 3.91 -10.32
C VAL A 15 -4.73 4.46 -11.51
N LYS A 16 -5.56 5.48 -11.26
CA LYS A 16 -6.27 6.21 -12.32
C LYS A 16 -5.25 6.96 -13.18
N ALA A 17 -5.53 7.14 -14.47
CA ALA A 17 -4.62 7.83 -15.39
C ALA A 17 -4.23 9.24 -14.92
N ALA A 18 -5.15 9.97 -14.27
CA ALA A 18 -4.90 11.31 -13.73
C ALA A 18 -4.10 11.32 -12.41
N ALA A 19 -3.86 10.15 -11.80
CA ALA A 19 -3.13 10.01 -10.54
C ALA A 19 -1.61 9.98 -10.75
N VAL A 20 -1.14 9.68 -11.98
CA VAL A 20 0.28 9.65 -12.30
C VAL A 20 0.62 10.83 -13.20
N ARG A 21 1.60 11.63 -12.78
CA ARG A 21 2.12 12.75 -13.59
C ARG A 21 3.61 12.60 -13.76
N LEU A 22 4.05 12.73 -15.01
CA LEU A 22 5.46 12.87 -15.37
C LEU A 22 5.68 14.34 -15.72
N ASP A 23 6.62 14.99 -15.04
CA ASP A 23 6.99 16.38 -15.28
C ASP A 23 8.53 16.47 -15.30
N GLY A 24 9.09 16.47 -16.51
CA GLY A 24 10.53 16.36 -16.75
C GLY A 24 11.14 15.16 -16.02
N ASP A 25 12.01 15.46 -15.06
CA ASP A 25 12.77 14.50 -14.25
C ASP A 25 11.99 13.94 -13.04
N THR A 26 10.72 14.28 -12.91
CA THR A 26 9.91 13.93 -11.73
C THR A 26 8.73 13.03 -12.11
N ALA A 27 8.58 11.93 -11.38
CA ALA A 27 7.37 11.11 -11.41
C ALA A 27 6.58 11.29 -10.12
N ARG A 28 5.32 11.68 -10.24
CA ARG A 28 4.41 11.91 -9.12
C ARG A 28 3.26 10.94 -9.16
N LEU A 29 2.94 10.36 -8.01
CA LEU A 29 1.78 9.51 -7.78
C LEU A 29 0.88 10.15 -6.71
N ARG A 30 -0.30 10.59 -7.12
CA ARG A 30 -1.32 11.13 -6.23
C ARG A 30 -2.24 10.04 -5.69
N LEU A 31 -2.42 10.02 -4.39
CA LEU A 31 -3.15 9.02 -3.61
C LEU A 31 -4.11 9.74 -2.66
N GLY A 32 -5.35 9.95 -3.11
CA GLY A 32 -6.28 10.83 -2.40
C GLY A 32 -5.73 12.25 -2.30
N ASP A 33 -5.55 12.74 -1.08
CA ASP A 33 -5.01 14.08 -0.78
C ASP A 33 -3.48 14.12 -0.67
N GLN A 34 -2.81 12.98 -0.82
CA GLN A 34 -1.34 12.88 -0.71
C GLN A 34 -0.68 12.71 -2.08
N GLU A 35 0.54 13.23 -2.20
CA GLU A 35 1.36 13.11 -3.40
C GLU A 35 2.70 12.48 -3.03
N VAL A 36 2.99 11.32 -3.61
CA VAL A 36 4.30 10.65 -3.51
C VAL A 36 5.11 11.06 -4.73
N THR A 37 6.33 11.55 -4.50
CA THR A 37 7.21 12.04 -5.57
C THR A 37 8.47 11.18 -5.62
N ALA A 38 8.75 10.62 -6.79
CA ALA A 38 10.04 10.04 -7.13
C ALA A 38 10.83 11.06 -7.97
N THR A 39 11.96 11.53 -7.44
CA THR A 39 12.89 12.43 -8.13
C THR A 39 14.11 11.66 -8.65
N THR A 40 14.82 12.24 -9.60
CA THR A 40 16.10 11.73 -10.13
C THR A 40 17.17 11.51 -9.05
N GLU A 41 17.16 12.27 -7.95
CA GLU A 41 18.08 12.07 -6.81
C GLU A 41 17.80 10.78 -6.02
N ALA A 42 16.58 10.23 -6.09
CA ALA A 42 16.19 8.99 -5.42
C ALA A 42 16.51 7.73 -6.27
N LEU A 43 16.91 7.92 -7.52
CA LEU A 43 17.32 6.87 -8.45
C LEU A 43 18.85 6.81 -8.50
N ILE A 44 19.43 5.60 -8.51
CA ILE A 44 20.82 5.44 -8.95
C ILE A 44 20.82 5.66 -10.45
N TRP A 45 20.95 6.92 -10.84
CA TRP A 45 20.87 7.36 -12.22
C TRP A 45 22.24 7.17 -12.87
N ASP A 46 22.34 6.28 -13.86
CA ASP A 46 23.56 6.05 -14.63
C ASP A 46 23.79 7.14 -15.70
N GLY A 47 22.91 8.15 -15.77
CA GLY A 47 23.04 9.32 -16.64
C GLY A 47 22.68 9.08 -18.11
N HIS A 48 22.16 7.90 -18.46
CA HIS A 48 21.97 7.52 -19.87
C HIS A 48 20.51 7.38 -20.33
N ALA A 49 19.51 7.49 -19.44
CA ALA A 49 18.10 7.33 -19.81
C ALA A 49 17.14 8.24 -19.03
N HIS A 50 16.17 8.84 -19.72
CA HIS A 50 15.11 9.69 -19.13
C HIS A 50 14.16 8.84 -18.25
N PRO A 51 13.48 9.36 -17.21
CA PRO A 51 12.55 8.58 -16.36
C PRO A 51 11.42 7.88 -17.14
N ALA A 52 11.07 8.41 -18.31
CA ALA A 52 10.12 7.79 -19.23
C ALA A 52 10.64 6.51 -19.91
N GLU A 53 11.95 6.28 -19.88
CA GLU A 53 12.66 5.11 -20.42
C GLU A 53 13.00 4.12 -19.30
N GLN A 54 13.04 4.57 -18.04
CA GLN A 54 13.25 3.76 -16.82
C GLN A 54 11.94 3.45 -16.07
N VAL A 55 10.88 3.16 -16.83
CA VAL A 55 9.51 2.98 -16.33
C VAL A 55 9.41 1.96 -15.19
N GLU A 56 10.15 0.85 -15.27
CA GLU A 56 10.16 -0.21 -14.26
C GLU A 56 10.77 0.26 -12.93
N GLN A 57 11.91 0.96 -12.98
CA GLN A 57 12.59 1.47 -11.78
C GLN A 57 11.75 2.55 -11.08
N VAL A 58 11.13 3.43 -11.87
CA VAL A 58 10.21 4.45 -11.36
C VAL A 58 8.96 3.80 -10.74
N ALA A 59 8.38 2.80 -11.40
CA ALA A 59 7.22 2.06 -10.87
C ALA A 59 7.56 1.40 -9.53
N LYS A 60 8.73 0.77 -9.42
CA LYS A 60 9.21 0.12 -8.21
C LYS A 60 9.36 1.11 -7.05
N LEU A 61 10.03 2.24 -7.28
CA LEU A 61 10.21 3.27 -6.24
C LEU A 61 8.87 3.83 -5.74
N LEU A 62 7.96 4.13 -6.66
CA LEU A 62 6.62 4.61 -6.30
C LEU A 62 5.83 3.55 -5.54
N ALA A 63 5.97 2.27 -5.92
CA ALA A 63 5.31 1.17 -5.23
C ALA A 63 5.85 0.93 -3.82
N ASP A 64 7.16 1.01 -3.63
CA ASP A 64 7.81 0.89 -2.33
C ASP A 64 7.39 2.04 -1.41
N ALA A 65 7.42 3.28 -1.92
CA ALA A 65 7.00 4.46 -1.17
C ALA A 65 5.51 4.40 -0.77
N TYR A 66 4.63 3.96 -1.68
CA TYR A 66 3.22 3.71 -1.36
C TYR A 66 3.05 2.66 -0.27
N THR A 67 3.80 1.56 -0.36
CA THR A 67 3.73 0.47 0.61
C THR A 67 4.09 0.94 2.01
N VAL A 68 5.21 1.66 2.13
CA VAL A 68 5.63 2.27 3.41
C VAL A 68 4.55 3.21 3.95
N HIS A 69 3.98 4.04 3.09
CA HIS A 69 2.92 4.97 3.47
C HIS A 69 1.68 4.26 4.03
N VAL A 70 1.11 3.31 3.28
CA VAL A 70 -0.13 2.60 3.69
C VAL A 70 0.10 1.78 4.96
N LEU A 71 1.24 1.10 5.09
CA LEU A 71 1.55 0.35 6.30
C LEU A 71 1.69 1.27 7.52
N GLY A 72 2.27 2.46 7.35
CA GLY A 72 2.34 3.49 8.39
C GLY A 72 0.96 4.01 8.81
N TRP A 73 0.09 4.28 7.83
CA TRP A 73 -1.30 4.66 8.08
C TRP A 73 -2.07 3.56 8.80
N LEU A 74 -2.00 2.30 8.33
CA LEU A 74 -2.68 1.16 8.94
C LEU A 74 -2.26 0.94 10.39
N LYS A 75 -0.97 1.10 10.71
CA LYS A 75 -0.46 1.01 12.09
C LYS A 75 -1.09 2.06 13.02
N SER A 76 -1.42 3.23 12.47
CA SER A 76 -2.06 4.32 13.22
C SER A 76 -3.57 4.16 13.30
N ALA A 77 -4.21 3.74 12.20
CA ALA A 77 -5.66 3.62 12.07
C ALA A 77 -6.23 2.33 12.70
N CYS A 78 -5.45 1.24 12.71
CA CYS A 78 -5.87 -0.06 13.23
C CYS A 78 -4.98 -0.47 14.42
N PRO A 79 -5.07 0.23 15.57
CA PRO A 79 -4.29 -0.13 16.76
C PRO A 79 -4.69 -1.53 17.27
N GLY A 80 -3.74 -2.25 17.87
CA GLY A 80 -3.95 -3.61 18.38
C GLY A 80 -3.58 -4.72 17.40
N TRP A 81 -3.27 -4.37 16.15
CA TRP A 81 -2.74 -5.28 15.14
C TRP A 81 -1.21 -5.21 15.07
N ARG A 82 -0.58 -6.37 14.93
CA ARG A 82 0.84 -6.48 14.58
C ARG A 82 0.96 -6.80 13.10
N HIS A 83 1.59 -5.90 12.35
CA HIS A 83 1.76 -6.01 10.89
C HIS A 83 3.08 -6.70 10.56
N HIS A 84 3.03 -7.61 9.59
CA HIS A 84 4.15 -8.37 9.06
C HIS A 84 4.11 -8.25 7.53
N HIS A 85 5.26 -8.02 6.92
CA HIS A 85 5.40 -8.00 5.46
C HIS A 85 6.53 -8.95 5.09
N ASP A 86 6.18 -10.05 4.43
CA ASP A 86 7.11 -11.01 3.87
C ASP A 86 7.09 -10.87 2.34
N ALA A 87 8.14 -11.34 1.66
CA ALA A 87 8.24 -11.24 0.20
C ALA A 87 7.02 -11.89 -0.50
N GLY A 88 6.07 -11.05 -0.93
CA GLY A 88 4.86 -11.46 -1.66
C GLY A 88 3.58 -11.59 -0.82
N ALA A 89 3.58 -11.25 0.48
CA ALA A 89 2.36 -11.27 1.29
C ALA A 89 2.36 -10.23 2.41
N TYR A 90 1.17 -9.68 2.66
CA TYR A 90 0.90 -8.79 3.78
C TYR A 90 0.10 -9.54 4.84
N ARG A 91 0.53 -9.47 6.10
CA ARG A 91 -0.13 -10.14 7.21
C ARG A 91 -0.32 -9.19 8.39
N ALA A 92 -1.41 -9.36 9.13
CA ALA A 92 -1.62 -8.74 10.42
C ALA A 92 -2.22 -9.74 11.41
N THR A 93 -1.77 -9.67 12.66
CA THR A 93 -2.26 -10.52 13.75
C THR A 93 -2.76 -9.65 14.90
N TRP A 94 -3.95 -9.94 15.40
CA TRP A 94 -4.54 -9.27 16.56
C TRP A 94 -3.82 -9.71 17.84
N LEU A 95 -3.46 -8.75 18.69
CA LEU A 95 -2.58 -9.00 19.85
C LEU A 95 -3.33 -9.42 21.12
N ALA A 96 -4.63 -9.14 21.20
CA ALA A 96 -5.42 -9.40 22.40
C ALA A 96 -6.29 -10.66 22.26
N PRO A 97 -6.74 -11.26 23.38
CA PRO A 97 -7.79 -12.27 23.34
C PRO A 97 -9.03 -11.72 22.63
N VAL A 98 -9.57 -12.49 21.68
CA VAL A 98 -10.78 -12.11 20.95
C VAL A 98 -12.01 -12.47 21.79
N PRO A 99 -12.83 -11.49 22.23
CA PRO A 99 -14.09 -11.74 22.93
C PRO A 99 -15.06 -12.56 22.07
N GLU A 100 -15.94 -13.33 22.71
CA GLU A 100 -16.90 -14.19 22.01
C GLU A 100 -17.85 -13.39 21.08
N GLN A 101 -18.27 -12.19 21.50
CA GLN A 101 -19.10 -11.29 20.69
C GLN A 101 -18.42 -10.93 19.36
N LEU A 102 -17.12 -10.66 19.36
CA LEU A 102 -16.38 -10.39 18.13
C LEU A 102 -16.30 -11.62 17.22
N ARG A 103 -16.12 -12.81 17.79
CA ARG A 103 -16.12 -14.07 17.01
C ARG A 103 -17.46 -14.30 16.34
N GLN A 104 -18.55 -14.06 17.06
CA GLN A 104 -19.92 -14.16 16.54
C GLN A 104 -20.20 -13.13 15.44
N ALA A 105 -19.57 -11.95 15.52
CA ALA A 105 -19.61 -10.93 14.47
C ALA A 105 -18.68 -11.22 13.28
N GLY A 106 -17.98 -12.37 13.27
CA GLY A 106 -17.11 -12.78 12.17
C GLY A 106 -15.70 -12.18 12.21
N PHE A 107 -15.27 -11.63 13.35
CA PHE A 107 -13.91 -11.12 13.54
C PHE A 107 -12.87 -12.24 13.40
N ARG A 108 -11.83 -11.98 12.62
CA ARG A 108 -10.68 -12.88 12.44
C ARG A 108 -9.47 -12.30 13.16
N ALA A 109 -8.78 -13.11 13.96
CA ALA A 109 -7.56 -12.69 14.65
C ALA A 109 -6.34 -12.58 13.72
N GLU A 110 -6.45 -13.03 12.48
CA GLU A 110 -5.41 -12.98 11.46
C GLU A 110 -5.99 -12.53 10.13
N VAL A 111 -5.28 -11.61 9.46
CA VAL A 111 -5.56 -11.15 8.09
C VAL A 111 -4.30 -11.38 7.28
N ALA A 112 -4.42 -12.03 6.12
CA ALA A 112 -3.32 -12.25 5.19
C ALA A 112 -3.80 -12.10 3.76
N ALA A 113 -3.12 -11.28 2.96
CA ALA A 113 -3.47 -11.05 1.57
C ALA A 113 -2.24 -10.92 0.67
N PRO A 114 -2.34 -11.32 -0.62
CA PRO A 114 -1.23 -11.31 -1.57
C PRO A 114 -0.88 -9.91 -2.09
N ASN A 115 -1.75 -8.92 -1.90
CA ASN A 115 -1.51 -7.55 -2.33
C ASN A 115 -1.99 -6.54 -1.27
N LEU A 116 -1.37 -5.37 -1.26
CA LEU A 116 -1.54 -4.33 -0.26
C LEU A 116 -2.97 -3.76 -0.22
N VAL A 117 -3.63 -3.66 -1.37
CA VAL A 117 -4.98 -3.09 -1.47
C VAL A 117 -5.99 -4.03 -0.80
N THR A 118 -5.95 -5.32 -1.14
CA THR A 118 -6.79 -6.33 -0.49
C THR A 118 -6.49 -6.39 1.01
N PHE A 119 -5.21 -6.37 1.39
CA PHE A 119 -4.79 -6.39 2.79
C PHE A 119 -5.37 -5.21 3.58
N ALA A 120 -5.19 -3.98 3.08
CA ALA A 120 -5.65 -2.77 3.77
C ALA A 120 -7.18 -2.79 3.94
N ARG A 121 -7.92 -3.22 2.91
CA ARG A 121 -9.38 -3.33 2.97
C ARG A 121 -9.82 -4.36 4.00
N GLU A 122 -9.28 -5.57 3.95
CA GLU A 122 -9.66 -6.64 4.88
C GLU A 122 -9.31 -6.27 6.33
N LEU A 123 -8.17 -5.64 6.56
CA LEU A 123 -7.77 -5.20 7.89
C LEU A 123 -8.70 -4.10 8.43
N GLN A 124 -9.08 -3.15 7.57
CA GLN A 124 -10.05 -2.12 7.92
C GLN A 124 -11.44 -2.72 8.23
N GLU A 125 -11.88 -3.72 7.47
CA GLU A 125 -13.12 -4.46 7.77
C GLU A 125 -13.06 -5.10 9.16
N GLN A 126 -11.96 -5.77 9.51
CA GLN A 126 -11.80 -6.36 10.85
C GLN A 126 -11.77 -5.29 11.95
N HIS A 127 -11.11 -4.17 11.71
CA HIS A 127 -11.11 -3.04 12.63
C HIS A 127 -12.52 -2.47 12.86
N MET A 128 -13.32 -2.34 11.80
CA MET A 128 -14.71 -1.91 11.90
C MET A 128 -15.58 -2.89 12.69
N ILE A 129 -15.41 -4.21 12.49
CA ILE A 129 -16.09 -5.24 13.29
C ILE A 129 -15.75 -5.07 14.78
N ALA A 130 -14.46 -4.90 15.10
CA ALA A 130 -14.01 -4.69 16.47
C ALA A 130 -14.54 -3.38 17.08
N HIS A 131 -14.59 -2.30 16.31
CA HIS A 131 -15.10 -1.01 16.77
C HIS A 131 -16.61 -1.04 17.06
N MET A 132 -17.41 -1.65 16.16
CA MET A 132 -18.86 -1.70 16.30
C MET A 132 -19.33 -2.67 17.40
N ASN A 133 -18.59 -3.75 17.64
CA ASN A 133 -19.00 -4.84 18.54
C ASN A 133 -18.15 -4.94 19.81
N GLY A 134 -17.20 -4.01 20.02
CA GLY A 134 -16.30 -3.96 21.18
C GLY A 134 -16.81 -3.12 22.34
N HIS A 135 -18.10 -2.76 22.35
CA HIS A 135 -18.77 -2.01 23.42
C HIS A 135 -19.44 -2.93 24.44
#